data_AF-A0A7H0XIV4-F1
#
_entry.id   AF-A0A7H0XIV4-F1
#
_cell.length_a   1.000
_cell.length_b   1.000
_cell.length_c   1.000
_cell.angle_alpha   90.00
_cell.angle_beta   90.00
_cell.angle_gamma   90.00
#
_symmetry.space_group_name_H-M   'P 1'
#
loop_
_entity.id
_entity.type
_entity.pdbx_description
1 polymer ?
#
loop_
_entity_poly.entity_id
_entity_poly.type
_entity_poly.pdbx_seq_one_letter_code
_entity_poly.pdbx_strand_id
1 'polypeptide(L)'
;STIGSAIRRVLLGELEGTCITRAKFENITHEYSVMIGIEESVHEILMNLKEIVLRSDAYGIREGSIHIVGPKKVTAQDIILPPSVRVIDTTQHIASLNKSITLDILLKIEKGRGYIIQNPENYNSQDGIFPIDAAFIPVQNVNYSIHSYWNGNEIQEILFLEI
;
A
#
# COMPACT_ATOMS: atom_id res chain seq x y z
N SER A 1 -20.27 25.23 0.73
CA SER A 1 -20.51 23.76 0.76
C SER A 1 -20.01 23.03 -0.49
N THR A 2 -20.40 23.48 -1.69
CA THR A 2 -20.11 22.82 -2.97
C THR A 2 -18.60 22.57 -3.23
N ILE A 3 -17.74 23.54 -2.90
CA ILE A 3 -16.29 23.42 -3.11
C ILE A 3 -15.65 22.40 -2.16
N GLY A 4 -16.02 22.37 -0.88
CA GLY A 4 -15.48 21.42 0.10
C GLY A 4 -15.77 19.97 -0.26
N SER A 5 -17.00 19.68 -0.70
CA SER A 5 -17.39 18.35 -1.20
C SER A 5 -16.63 17.95 -2.49
N ALA A 6 -16.44 18.90 -3.41
CA ALA A 6 -15.69 18.67 -4.63
C ALA A 6 -14.21 18.35 -4.34
N ILE A 7 -13.55 19.11 -3.47
CA ILE A 7 -12.15 18.89 -3.08
C ILE A 7 -11.99 17.54 -2.38
N ARG A 8 -12.90 17.19 -1.45
CA ARG A 8 -12.88 15.88 -0.78
C ARG A 8 -13.00 14.72 -1.78
N ARG A 9 -13.87 14.83 -2.79
CA ARG A 9 -14.00 13.81 -3.84
C ARG A 9 -12.74 13.67 -4.68
N VAL A 10 -12.11 14.79 -5.06
CA VAL A 10 -10.88 14.78 -5.85
C VAL A 10 -9.73 14.14 -5.05
N LEU A 11 -9.55 14.56 -3.79
CA LEU A 11 -8.47 14.04 -2.94
C LEU A 11 -8.60 12.54 -2.65
N LEU A 12 -9.82 12.03 -2.46
CA LEU A 12 -10.04 10.61 -2.13
C LEU A 12 -10.16 9.69 -3.35
N GLY A 13 -10.50 10.23 -4.53
CA GLY A 13 -10.87 9.39 -5.69
C GLY A 13 -10.00 9.57 -6.93
N GLU A 14 -9.42 10.75 -7.13
CA GLU A 14 -8.77 11.12 -8.40
C GLU A 14 -7.25 11.20 -8.33
N LEU A 15 -6.67 11.12 -7.13
CA LEU A 15 -5.22 11.10 -6.96
C LEU A 15 -4.64 9.77 -7.43
N GLU A 16 -3.52 9.85 -8.13
CA GLU A 16 -2.76 8.69 -8.53
C GLU A 16 -1.89 8.21 -7.36
N GLY A 17 -2.07 6.95 -6.98
CA GLY A 17 -1.25 6.27 -5.98
C GLY A 17 -0.43 5.15 -6.60
N THR A 18 0.65 4.76 -5.93
CA THR A 18 1.46 3.58 -6.26
C THR A 18 1.38 2.61 -5.09
N CYS A 19 1.05 1.35 -5.34
CA CYS A 19 0.98 0.33 -4.30
C CYS A 19 1.38 -1.06 -4.83
N ILE A 20 1.59 -1.99 -3.92
CA ILE A 20 1.83 -3.40 -4.23
C ILE A 20 0.48 -4.07 -4.46
N THR A 21 0.29 -4.71 -5.62
CA THR A 21 -0.97 -5.36 -6.00
C THR A 21 -0.92 -6.87 -5.89
N ARG A 22 0.29 -7.45 -5.92
CA ARG A 22 0.50 -8.91 -5.82
C ARG A 22 1.81 -9.21 -5.12
N ALA A 23 1.82 -10.29 -4.36
CA ALA A 23 3.01 -10.91 -3.83
C ALA A 23 3.03 -12.39 -4.23
N LYS A 24 4.18 -12.89 -4.66
CA LYS A 24 4.39 -14.30 -4.98
C LYS A 24 5.43 -14.88 -4.02
N PHE A 25 5.06 -15.98 -3.38
CA PHE A 25 5.90 -16.73 -2.44
C PHE A 25 6.25 -18.09 -3.05
N GLU A 26 7.44 -18.59 -2.77
CA GLU A 26 7.81 -19.95 -3.17
C GLU A 26 7.24 -20.99 -2.21
N ASN A 27 6.70 -22.08 -2.76
CA ASN A 27 6.22 -23.25 -2.00
C ASN A 27 5.11 -22.97 -0.97
N ILE A 28 4.38 -21.87 -1.11
CA ILE A 28 3.20 -21.55 -0.29
C ILE A 28 1.94 -21.85 -1.09
N THR A 29 1.03 -22.61 -0.50
CA THR A 29 -0.22 -23.05 -1.14
C THR A 29 -1.44 -22.22 -0.73
N HIS A 30 -1.39 -21.57 0.44
CA HIS A 30 -2.50 -20.79 0.97
C HIS A 30 -2.01 -19.64 1.88
N GLU A 31 -2.79 -18.57 1.96
CA GLU A 31 -2.45 -17.34 2.71
C GLU A 31 -2.38 -17.52 4.23
N TYR A 32 -3.01 -18.56 4.78
CA TYR A 32 -2.95 -18.89 6.21
C TYR A 32 -1.78 -19.82 6.56
N SER A 33 -0.90 -20.12 5.59
CA SER A 33 0.30 -20.90 5.84
C SER A 33 1.26 -20.15 6.77
N VAL A 34 1.83 -20.89 7.72
CA VAL A 34 2.92 -20.41 8.57
C VAL A 34 4.24 -20.95 8.02
N MET A 35 5.21 -20.06 7.82
CA MET A 35 6.54 -20.42 7.36
C MET A 35 7.44 -20.73 8.56
N ILE A 36 8.06 -21.91 8.57
CA ILE A 36 8.92 -22.32 9.69
C ILE A 36 10.12 -21.38 9.80
N GLY A 37 10.23 -20.65 10.92
CA GLY A 37 11.33 -19.74 11.20
C GLY A 37 11.03 -18.27 10.91
N ILE A 38 9.82 -17.95 10.46
CA ILE A 38 9.25 -16.60 10.39
C ILE A 38 8.21 -16.47 11.51
N GLU A 39 8.13 -15.31 12.14
CA GLU A 39 7.17 -15.04 13.22
C GLU A 39 5.74 -14.83 12.67
N GLU A 40 5.64 -14.11 11.56
CA GLU A 40 4.40 -13.74 10.89
C GLU A 40 3.91 -14.84 9.92
N SER A 41 2.59 -14.94 9.80
CA SER A 41 1.90 -15.70 8.76
C SER A 41 1.99 -15.01 7.39
N VAL A 42 1.73 -15.75 6.31
CA VAL A 42 1.69 -15.16 4.96
C VAL A 42 0.66 -14.03 4.88
N HIS A 43 -0.52 -14.19 5.47
CA HIS A 43 -1.55 -13.16 5.53
C HIS A 43 -1.08 -11.88 6.25
N GLU A 44 -0.39 -12.00 7.39
CA GLU A 44 0.18 -10.84 8.09
C GLU A 44 1.24 -10.13 7.25
N ILE A 45 2.10 -10.88 6.54
CA ILE A 45 3.07 -10.30 5.60
C ILE A 45 2.34 -9.55 4.49
N LEU A 46 1.26 -10.10 3.92
CA LEU A 46 0.45 -9.44 2.89
C LEU A 46 -0.16 -8.13 3.42
N MET A 47 -0.65 -8.11 4.65
CA MET A 47 -1.18 -6.90 5.29
C MET A 47 -0.07 -5.85 5.54
N ASN A 48 1.09 -6.29 6.03
CA ASN A 48 2.24 -5.41 6.21
C ASN A 48 2.71 -4.79 4.88
N LEU A 49 2.74 -5.59 3.80
CA LEU A 49 3.06 -5.11 2.45
C LEU A 49 2.04 -4.10 1.92
N LYS A 50 0.74 -4.28 2.24
CA LYS A 50 -0.33 -3.35 1.86
C LYS A 50 -0.16 -1.97 2.48
N GLU A 51 0.40 -1.89 3.68
CA GLU A 51 0.63 -0.64 4.39
C GLU A 51 1.85 0.16 3.87
N ILE A 52 2.71 -0.47 3.04
CA ILE A 52 3.91 0.20 2.52
C ILE A 52 3.53 1.32 1.55
N VAL A 53 3.98 2.53 1.87
CA VAL A 53 3.78 3.71 1.03
C VAL A 53 4.89 3.79 -0.02
N LEU A 54 4.50 3.64 -1.29
CA LEU A 54 5.39 3.73 -2.45
C LEU A 54 5.12 5.00 -3.26
N ARG A 55 6.17 5.53 -3.86
CA ARG A 55 6.10 6.60 -4.87
C ARG A 55 6.74 6.13 -6.17
N SER A 56 6.01 6.27 -7.27
CA SER A 56 6.52 6.04 -8.62
C SER A 56 6.10 7.17 -9.56
N ASP A 57 7.08 7.71 -10.27
CA ASP A 57 6.84 8.68 -11.34
C ASP A 57 6.54 7.99 -12.68
N ALA A 58 6.86 6.69 -12.80
CA ALA A 58 6.65 5.92 -14.02
C ALA A 58 5.26 5.24 -14.06
N TYR A 59 4.64 5.24 -15.24
CA TYR A 59 3.44 4.45 -15.53
C TYR A 59 3.79 2.99 -15.88
N GLY A 60 2.80 2.11 -15.72
CA GLY A 60 2.88 0.68 -16.02
C GLY A 60 3.18 -0.21 -14.81
N ILE A 61 3.22 -1.52 -15.08
CA ILE A 61 3.56 -2.55 -14.09
C ILE A 61 5.07 -2.53 -13.83
N ARG A 62 5.44 -2.60 -12.56
CA ARG A 62 6.81 -2.76 -12.10
C ARG A 62 6.92 -3.97 -11.21
N GLU A 63 8.12 -4.53 -11.16
CA GLU A 63 8.44 -5.69 -10.33
C GLU A 63 9.43 -5.26 -9.26
N GLY A 64 9.18 -5.70 -8.03
CA GLY A 64 10.10 -5.61 -6.91
C GLY A 64 10.34 -7.00 -6.34
N SER A 65 11.32 -7.12 -5.45
CA SER A 65 11.58 -8.40 -4.79
C SER A 65 12.12 -8.19 -3.38
N ILE A 66 11.94 -9.19 -2.53
CA ILE A 66 12.56 -9.30 -1.21
C ILE A 66 13.34 -10.61 -1.23
N HIS A 67 14.65 -10.53 -1.01
CA HIS A 67 15.54 -11.68 -0.89
C HIS A 67 16.41 -11.48 0.35
N ILE A 68 16.03 -12.09 1.48
CA ILE A 68 16.72 -11.92 2.76
C ILE A 68 17.01 -13.27 3.40
N VAL A 69 18.24 -13.45 3.85
CA VAL A 69 18.66 -14.59 4.68
C VAL A 69 18.71 -14.16 6.14
N GLY A 70 17.98 -14.89 6.99
CA GLY A 70 17.87 -14.63 8.43
C GLY A 70 19.06 -15.15 9.26
N PRO A 71 19.06 -14.91 10.58
CA PRO A 71 18.02 -14.22 11.35
C PRO A 71 18.11 -12.69 11.18
N LYS A 72 16.99 -12.05 10.85
CA LYS A 72 16.91 -10.60 10.59
C LYS A 72 15.46 -10.11 10.70
N LYS A 73 15.27 -8.87 11.13
CA LYS A 73 14.01 -8.13 10.94
C LYS A 73 14.01 -7.52 9.54
N VAL A 74 12.99 -7.84 8.75
CA VAL A 74 12.79 -7.38 7.39
C VAL A 74 11.88 -6.16 7.44
N THR A 75 12.35 -5.07 6.84
CA THR A 75 11.64 -3.79 6.77
C THR A 75 11.44 -3.37 5.31
N ALA A 76 10.65 -2.33 5.06
CA ALA A 76 10.44 -1.81 3.72
C ALA A 76 11.76 -1.34 3.03
N GLN A 77 12.81 -1.01 3.80
CA GLN A 77 14.13 -0.73 3.24
C GLN A 77 14.77 -1.93 2.52
N ASP A 78 14.43 -3.16 2.94
CA ASP A 78 15.00 -4.38 2.40
C ASP A 78 14.39 -4.79 1.05
N ILE A 79 13.39 -4.04 0.55
CA ILE A 79 12.78 -4.30 -0.74
C ILE A 79 13.71 -3.82 -1.86
N ILE A 80 14.06 -4.75 -2.75
CA ILE A 80 14.76 -4.48 -3.99
C ILE A 80 13.75 -3.92 -4.99
N LEU A 81 13.82 -2.61 -5.20
CA LEU A 81 12.94 -1.87 -6.10
C LEU A 81 13.67 -1.42 -7.37
N PRO A 82 12.94 -1.26 -8.49
CA PRO A 82 13.49 -0.67 -9.69
C PRO A 82 13.72 0.83 -9.49
N PRO A 83 14.62 1.48 -10.26
CA PRO A 83 15.00 2.88 -10.05
C PRO A 83 13.86 3.91 -10.10
N SER A 84 12.73 3.55 -10.73
CA SER A 84 11.55 4.41 -10.86
C SER A 84 10.62 4.40 -9.65
N VAL A 85 10.81 3.47 -8.70
CA VAL A 85 9.95 3.30 -7.52
C VAL A 85 10.78 3.55 -6.27
N ARG A 86 10.22 4.27 -5.30
CA ARG A 86 10.86 4.54 -4.01
C ARG A 86 9.90 4.27 -2.87
N VAL A 87 10.43 3.69 -1.80
CA VAL A 87 9.73 3.61 -0.51
C VAL A 87 9.79 4.97 0.16
N ILE A 88 8.66 5.42 0.72
CA ILE A 88 8.60 6.66 1.50
C ILE A 88 8.94 6.39 2.96
N ASP A 89 8.31 5.39 3.58
CA ASP A 89 8.64 4.93 4.93
C ASP A 89 9.47 3.65 4.88
N THR A 90 10.78 3.80 5.10
CA THR A 90 11.72 2.67 5.09
C THR A 90 11.66 1.81 6.34
N THR A 91 10.98 2.27 7.40
CA THR A 91 10.96 1.62 8.71
C THR A 91 9.81 0.65 8.91
N GLN A 92 8.81 0.70 8.03
CA GLN A 92 7.66 -0.19 8.05
C GLN A 92 8.10 -1.65 8.14
N HIS A 93 7.60 -2.34 9.15
CA HIS A 93 7.91 -3.74 9.41
C HIS A 93 7.23 -4.65 8.40
N ILE A 94 7.91 -5.70 7.93
CA ILE A 94 7.35 -6.69 7.01
C ILE A 94 7.28 -8.06 7.68
N ALA A 95 8.42 -8.57 8.15
CA ALA A 95 8.54 -9.89 8.73
C ALA A 95 9.78 -10.02 9.65
N SER A 96 9.76 -10.97 10.58
CA SER A 96 10.85 -11.30 11.50
C SER A 96 11.31 -12.73 11.27
N LEU A 97 12.55 -12.89 10.77
CA LEU A 97 13.17 -14.20 10.59
C LEU A 97 13.95 -14.56 11.86
N ASN A 98 13.48 -15.58 12.57
CA ASN A 98 14.07 -16.07 13.82
C ASN A 98 15.12 -17.18 13.61
N LYS A 99 15.21 -17.72 12.39
CA LYS A 99 16.14 -18.80 12.03
C LYS A 99 16.94 -18.42 10.78
N SER A 100 17.99 -19.21 10.49
CA SER A 100 18.75 -19.12 9.24
C SER A 100 17.94 -19.71 8.08
N ILE A 101 16.92 -18.97 7.67
CA ILE A 101 16.03 -19.28 6.55
C ILE A 101 16.11 -18.16 5.52
N THR A 102 15.71 -18.46 4.29
CA THR A 102 15.61 -17.46 3.22
C THR A 102 14.16 -17.08 3.03
N LEU A 103 13.88 -15.78 3.01
CA LEU A 103 12.59 -15.22 2.59
C LEU A 103 12.73 -14.66 1.18
N ASP A 104 11.98 -15.27 0.27
CA ASP A 104 11.91 -14.93 -1.15
C ASP A 104 10.48 -14.53 -1.52
N ILE A 105 10.30 -13.26 -1.90
CA ILE A 105 9.01 -12.71 -2.31
C ILE A 105 9.19 -11.90 -3.59
N LEU A 106 8.42 -12.21 -4.62
CA LEU A 106 8.31 -11.36 -5.81
C LEU A 106 7.08 -10.46 -5.68
N LEU A 107 7.26 -9.16 -5.92
CA LEU A 107 6.24 -8.15 -5.73
C LEU A 107 5.86 -7.55 -7.08
N LYS A 108 4.55 -7.36 -7.30
CA LYS A 108 4.04 -6.60 -8.43
C LYS A 108 3.55 -5.24 -7.91
N ILE A 109 4.07 -4.18 -8.50
CA ILE A 109 3.80 -2.79 -8.14
C ILE A 109 3.10 -2.13 -9.30
N GLU A 110 1.99 -1.46 -9.02
CA GLU A 110 1.19 -0.79 -10.04
C GLU A 110 0.88 0.64 -9.60
N LYS A 111 0.61 1.49 -10.59
CA LYS A 111 0.16 2.86 -10.39
C LYS A 111 -1.26 2.96 -10.91
N GLY A 112 -2.16 3.51 -10.10
CA GLY A 112 -3.59 3.56 -10.38
C GLY A 112 -4.28 4.67 -9.62
N ARG A 113 -5.61 4.61 -9.55
CA ARG A 113 -6.46 5.56 -8.81
C ARG A 113 -7.51 4.81 -8.01
N GLY A 114 -7.89 5.39 -6.88
CA GLY A 114 -8.92 4.84 -6.00
C GLY A 114 -8.49 3.54 -5.30
N TYR A 115 -9.48 2.77 -4.89
CA TYR A 115 -9.28 1.51 -4.17
C TYR A 115 -9.89 0.36 -4.97
N ILE A 116 -9.10 -0.67 -5.26
CA ILE A 116 -9.55 -1.87 -5.97
C ILE A 116 -9.40 -3.08 -5.05
N ILE A 117 -10.54 -3.65 -4.65
CA ILE A 117 -10.57 -4.94 -3.95
C ILE A 117 -10.19 -6.01 -4.97
N GLN A 118 -9.16 -6.80 -4.66
CA GLN A 118 -8.81 -7.93 -5.51
C GLN A 118 -9.64 -9.14 -5.11
N ASN A 119 -10.25 -9.82 -6.09
CA ASN A 119 -10.93 -11.08 -5.84
C ASN A 119 -9.91 -12.24 -5.85
N PRO A 120 -9.72 -12.98 -4.75
CA PRO A 120 -8.82 -14.12 -4.69
C PRO A 120 -9.13 -15.22 -5.71
N GLU A 121 -10.41 -15.41 -6.08
CA GLU A 121 -10.83 -16.46 -7.03
C GLU A 121 -10.27 -16.26 -8.45
N ASN A 122 -9.84 -15.05 -8.79
CA ASN A 122 -9.21 -14.76 -10.08
C ASN A 122 -7.74 -15.21 -10.16
N TYR A 123 -7.19 -15.74 -9.06
CA TYR A 123 -5.79 -16.10 -8.93
C TYR A 123 -5.66 -17.56 -8.53
N ASN A 124 -4.76 -18.26 -9.20
CA ASN A 124 -4.49 -19.64 -8.88
C ASN A 124 -3.48 -19.71 -7.73
N SER A 125 -3.98 -19.97 -6.51
CA SER A 125 -3.15 -20.08 -5.30
C SER A 125 -2.08 -21.17 -5.40
N GLN A 126 -2.26 -22.15 -6.30
CA GLN A 126 -1.27 -23.20 -6.58
C GLN A 126 0.04 -22.66 -7.16
N ASP A 127 0.01 -21.47 -7.77
CA ASP A 127 1.20 -20.81 -8.32
C ASP A 127 1.95 -19.97 -7.26
N GLY A 128 1.49 -19.97 -6.01
CA GLY A 128 2.05 -19.17 -4.91
C GLY A 128 1.81 -17.67 -5.05
N ILE A 129 0.87 -17.26 -5.92
CA ILE A 129 0.53 -15.87 -6.18
C ILE A 129 -0.65 -15.46 -5.32
N PHE A 130 -0.45 -14.43 -4.49
CA PHE A 130 -1.46 -13.87 -3.62
C PHE A 130 -1.74 -12.41 -4.01
N PRO A 131 -3.00 -12.07 -4.32
CA PRO A 131 -3.36 -10.70 -4.58
C PRO A 131 -3.40 -9.87 -3.30
N ILE A 132 -3.06 -8.59 -3.42
CA ILE A 132 -3.19 -7.59 -2.38
C ILE A 132 -4.17 -6.52 -2.87
N ASP A 133 -5.11 -6.12 -2.03
CA ASP A 133 -6.01 -5.01 -2.34
C ASP A 133 -5.22 -3.76 -2.74
N ALA A 134 -5.55 -3.22 -3.91
CA ALA A 134 -4.80 -2.12 -4.47
C ALA A 134 -5.34 -0.79 -3.94
N ALA A 135 -4.72 -0.30 -2.86
CA ALA A 135 -4.99 1.01 -2.30
C ALA A 135 -4.17 2.09 -3.01
N PHE A 136 -4.64 2.60 -4.14
CA PHE A 136 -4.00 3.71 -4.86
C PHE A 136 -4.40 5.08 -4.30
N ILE A 137 -4.71 5.16 -3.01
CA ILE A 137 -5.20 6.38 -2.36
C ILE A 137 -4.10 6.91 -1.45
N PRO A 138 -3.31 7.90 -1.89
CA PRO A 138 -2.25 8.48 -1.05
C PRO A 138 -2.80 9.28 0.14
N VAL A 139 -4.08 9.68 0.07
CA VAL A 139 -4.76 10.44 1.13
C VAL A 139 -5.77 9.53 1.84
N GLN A 140 -5.50 9.19 3.09
CA GLN A 140 -6.36 8.25 3.83
C GLN A 140 -7.63 8.89 4.39
N ASN A 141 -7.57 10.17 4.78
CA ASN A 141 -8.72 10.86 5.34
C ASN A 141 -8.73 12.32 4.87
N VAL A 142 -9.94 12.85 4.64
CA VAL A 142 -10.15 14.28 4.38
C VAL A 142 -11.43 14.69 5.08
N ASN A 143 -11.30 15.66 5.98
CA ASN A 143 -12.41 16.32 6.62
C ASN A 143 -12.46 17.79 6.18
N TYR A 144 -13.67 18.37 6.18
CA TYR A 144 -13.82 19.79 5.88
C TYR A 144 -14.89 20.43 6.76
N SER A 145 -14.65 21.67 7.15
CA SER A 145 -15.64 22.50 7.84
C SER A 145 -15.77 23.85 7.16
N ILE A 146 -16.96 24.44 7.23
CA ILE A 146 -17.26 25.75 6.63
C ILE A 146 -17.73 26.67 7.73
N HIS A 147 -17.02 27.78 7.87
CA HIS A 147 -17.31 28.78 8.87
C HIS A 147 -17.74 30.05 8.15
N SER A 148 -18.98 30.47 8.38
CA SER A 148 -19.52 31.71 7.83
C SER A 148 -19.40 32.82 8.86
N TYR A 149 -18.93 34.00 8.45
CA TYR A 149 -18.89 35.17 9.30
C TYR A 149 -19.37 36.41 8.56
N TRP A 150 -20.01 37.30 9.31
CA TRP A 150 -20.53 38.56 8.79
C TRP A 150 -19.47 39.66 8.93
N ASN A 151 -19.12 40.31 7.82
CA ASN A 151 -18.12 41.38 7.81
C ASN A 151 -18.75 42.79 7.66
N GLY A 152 -20.00 42.97 8.09
CA GLY A 152 -20.71 44.26 8.02
C GLY A 152 -21.48 44.51 6.72
N ASN A 153 -20.95 44.08 5.57
CA ASN A 153 -21.58 44.28 4.26
C ASN A 153 -22.04 42.99 3.57
N GLU A 154 -21.38 41.86 3.84
CA GLU A 154 -21.64 40.57 3.20
C GLU A 154 -21.32 39.40 4.14
N ILE A 155 -21.90 38.23 3.84
CA ILE A 155 -21.52 36.96 4.45
C ILE A 155 -20.29 36.43 3.73
N GLN A 156 -19.19 36.22 4.45
CA GLN A 156 -18.00 35.54 3.95
C GLN A 156 -17.94 34.11 4.50
N GLU A 157 -17.53 33.16 3.65
CA GLU A 157 -17.33 31.76 4.03
C GLU A 157 -15.84 31.41 4.00
N ILE A 158 -15.35 30.77 5.05
CA ILE A 158 -14.00 30.17 5.10
C ILE A 158 -14.15 28.65 5.12
N LEU A 159 -13.43 27.99 4.23
CA LEU A 159 -13.32 26.53 4.18
C LEU A 159 -12.02 26.11 4.89
N PHE A 160 -12.15 25.23 5.88
CA PHE A 160 -11.03 24.54 6.49
C PHE A 160 -10.98 23.11 5.97
N LEU A 161 -9.78 22.63 5.66
CA LEU A 161 -9.49 21.28 5.18
C LEU A 161 -8.49 20.63 6.12
N GLU A 162 -8.82 19.45 6.60
CA GLU A 162 -7.95 18.58 7.40
C GLU A 162 -7.66 17.33 6.56
N ILE A 163 -6.37 17.03 6.36
CA ILE A 163 -5.87 15.92 5.53
C ILE A 163 -4.87 15.13 6.37
#